data_AF-A0A3N5UJT2-F1
#
_entry.id   AF-A0A3N5UJT2-F1
#
_cell.length_a   1.000
_cell.length_b   1.000
_cell.length_c   1.000
_cell.angle_alpha   90.00
_cell.angle_beta   90.00
_cell.angle_gamma   90.00
#
_symmetry.space_group_name_H-M   'P 1'
#
loop_
_entity.id
_entity.type
_entity.pdbx_description
1 polymer ?
#
loop_
_entity_poly.entity_id
_entity_poly.type
_entity_poly.pdbx_seq_one_letter_code
_entity_poly.pdbx_strand_id
1 'polypeptide(L)'
;MQKFLSTLRKDESTPVLLVLASLKFLIHLLTSQQYGYFRDEFYYIAASKRLAFGYVDFPPFIALLTRLVRETLGESLLALHLFPALAGAALIFMTGWMARQLGASRFGQALAALAILVAPQSLGVNSLLTMDSFD
;
A
#
# COMPACT_ATOMS: atom_id res chain seq x y z
N MET A 1 -14.17 15.15 19.07
CA MET A 1 -12.70 15.06 19.22
C MET A 1 -12.24 14.00 20.23
N GLN A 2 -12.82 13.92 21.44
CA GLN A 2 -12.47 12.88 22.44
C GLN A 2 -12.63 11.42 21.96
N LYS A 3 -13.66 11.13 21.15
CA LYS A 3 -13.89 9.78 20.57
C LYS A 3 -12.80 9.35 19.58
N PHE A 4 -12.20 10.30 18.84
CA PHE A 4 -11.09 10.04 17.91
C PHE A 4 -9.77 9.81 18.66
N LEU A 5 -9.54 10.56 19.74
CA LEU A 5 -8.36 10.38 20.59
C LEU A 5 -8.42 9.09 21.42
N SER A 6 -9.61 8.63 21.85
CA SER A 6 -9.77 7.31 22.47
C SER A 6 -9.48 6.15 21.52
N THR A 7 -9.63 6.36 20.20
CA THR A 7 -9.31 5.38 19.15
C THR A 7 -7.79 5.21 18.97
N LEU A 8 -6.99 6.21 19.35
CA LEU A 8 -5.52 6.13 19.36
C LEU A 8 -4.96 5.47 20.63
N ARG A 9 -5.82 5.06 21.57
CA ARG A 9 -5.39 4.25 22.73
C ARG A 9 -4.86 2.91 22.21
N LYS A 10 -3.62 2.56 22.58
CA LYS A 10 -3.00 1.26 22.28
C LYS A 10 -3.98 0.16 22.69
N ASP A 11 -4.48 -0.56 21.70
CA ASP A 11 -5.32 -1.74 21.88
C ASP A 11 -4.43 -2.97 21.82
N GLU A 12 -4.82 -4.03 22.52
CA GLU A 12 -4.03 -5.27 22.58
C GLU A 12 -3.98 -6.00 21.22
N SER A 13 -4.80 -5.60 20.24
CA SER A 13 -4.73 -6.06 18.85
C SER A 13 -3.75 -5.27 17.98
N THR A 14 -3.37 -4.04 18.38
CA THR A 14 -2.49 -3.17 17.58
C THR A 14 -1.17 -3.85 17.22
N PRO A 15 -0.48 -4.57 18.14
CA PRO A 15 0.73 -5.30 17.79
C PRO A 15 0.50 -6.35 16.69
N VAL A 16 -0.61 -7.08 16.73
CA VAL A 16 -0.92 -8.11 15.71
C VAL A 16 -1.14 -7.47 14.35
N LEU A 17 -1.88 -6.36 14.29
CA LEU A 17 -2.10 -5.63 13.04
C LEU A 17 -0.79 -5.08 12.46
N LEU A 18 0.10 -4.56 13.30
CA LEU A 18 1.42 -4.10 12.89
C LEU A 18 2.30 -5.24 12.37
N VAL A 19 2.25 -6.42 13.01
CA VAL A 19 2.96 -7.61 12.53
C VAL A 19 2.46 -8.03 11.15
N LEU A 20 1.14 -8.10 10.93
CA LEU A 20 0.57 -8.47 9.64
C LEU A 20 0.87 -7.44 8.55
N ALA A 21 0.79 -6.14 8.87
CA ALA A 21 1.16 -5.06 7.96
C ALA A 21 2.66 -5.09 7.62
N SER A 22 3.53 -5.34 8.61
CA SER A 22 4.97 -5.48 8.41
C SER A 22 5.29 -6.70 7.55
N LEU A 23 4.58 -7.81 7.76
CA LEU A 23 4.71 -9.02 6.94
C LEU A 23 4.33 -8.74 5.48
N LYS A 24 3.20 -8.05 5.22
CA LYS A 24 2.80 -7.59 3.88
C LYS A 24 3.91 -6.77 3.22
N PHE A 25 4.43 -5.78 3.94
CA PHE A 25 5.48 -4.90 3.45
C PHE A 25 6.76 -5.66 3.10
N LEU A 26 7.23 -6.51 4.02
CA LEU A 26 8.46 -7.29 3.85
C LEU A 26 8.35 -8.29 2.70
N ILE A 27 7.22 -8.99 2.58
CA ILE A 27 6.99 -9.90 1.45
C ILE A 27 7.19 -9.16 0.14
N HIS A 28 6.54 -8.01 -0.05
CA HIS A 28 6.63 -7.24 -1.29
C HIS A 28 8.01 -6.63 -1.53
N LEU A 29 8.69 -6.17 -0.49
CA LEU A 29 10.03 -5.62 -0.65
C LEU A 29 11.04 -6.71 -1.07
N LEU A 30 10.96 -7.89 -0.45
CA LEU A 30 11.84 -9.02 -0.72
C LEU A 30 11.56 -9.68 -2.08
N THR A 31 10.33 -9.61 -2.59
CA THR A 31 9.95 -10.18 -3.89
C THR A 31 9.88 -9.14 -5.02
N SER A 32 10.14 -7.86 -4.74
CA SER A 32 9.97 -6.75 -5.69
C SER A 32 10.70 -6.93 -7.04
N GLN A 33 11.79 -7.69 -7.07
CA GLN A 33 12.62 -7.88 -8.26
C GLN A 33 12.26 -9.12 -9.10
N GLN A 34 11.29 -9.94 -8.67
CA GLN A 34 11.03 -11.25 -9.28
C GLN A 34 10.23 -11.17 -10.60
N TYR A 35 9.40 -10.13 -10.76
CA TYR A 35 8.57 -9.96 -11.96
C TYR A 35 9.21 -9.05 -13.02
N GLY A 36 10.04 -8.09 -12.59
CA GLY A 36 10.52 -7.00 -13.44
C GLY A 36 9.50 -5.87 -13.54
N TYR A 37 9.65 -5.03 -14.56
CA TYR A 37 8.73 -3.91 -14.81
C TYR A 37 7.39 -4.40 -15.36
N PHE A 38 6.31 -3.92 -14.76
CA PHE A 38 4.97 -4.03 -15.31
C PHE A 38 4.73 -2.97 -16.37
N ARG A 39 3.87 -3.28 -17.35
CA ARG A 39 3.67 -2.44 -18.55
C ARG A 39 3.28 -1.00 -18.20
N ASP A 40 2.40 -0.83 -17.22
CA ASP A 40 1.88 0.49 -16.86
C ASP A 40 2.94 1.34 -16.16
N GLU A 41 3.95 0.73 -15.52
CA GLU A 41 5.04 1.44 -14.85
C GLU A 41 5.91 2.22 -15.83
N PHE A 42 6.13 1.68 -17.03
CA PHE A 42 6.81 2.42 -18.09
C PHE A 42 6.04 3.68 -18.49
N TYR A 43 4.71 3.61 -18.47
CA TYR A 43 3.86 4.76 -18.75
C TYR A 43 3.95 5.79 -17.63
N TYR A 44 3.90 5.37 -16.35
CA TYR A 44 4.08 6.28 -15.22
C TYR A 44 5.47 6.92 -15.19
N ILE A 45 6.53 6.18 -15.54
CA ILE A 45 7.89 6.72 -15.67
C ILE A 45 7.94 7.76 -16.79
N ALA A 46 7.36 7.48 -17.97
CA ALA A 46 7.31 8.44 -19.07
C ALA A 46 6.54 9.72 -18.68
N ALA A 47 5.37 9.56 -18.04
CA ALA A 47 4.54 10.65 -17.56
C ALA A 47 5.24 11.48 -16.46
N SER A 48 6.02 10.84 -15.58
CA SER A 48 6.76 11.52 -14.51
C SER A 48 7.81 12.52 -15.05
N LYS A 49 8.29 12.32 -16.29
CA LYS A 49 9.23 13.24 -16.97
C LYS A 49 8.54 14.50 -17.50
N ARG A 50 7.21 14.46 -17.70
CA ARG A 50 6.37 15.55 -18.21
C ARG A 50 5.05 15.57 -17.47
N LEU A 51 5.08 16.11 -16.25
CA LEU A 51 3.89 16.19 -15.41
C LEU A 51 2.80 17.03 -16.10
N ALA A 52 1.59 16.49 -16.11
CA ALA A 52 0.37 17.13 -16.58
C ALA A 52 -0.74 16.96 -15.53
N PHE A 53 -1.71 17.86 -15.53
CA PHE A 53 -2.86 17.77 -14.61
C PHE A 53 -3.97 16.82 -15.09
N GLY A 54 -3.92 16.38 -16.35
CA GLY A 54 -4.87 15.42 -16.91
C GLY A 54 -4.15 14.44 -17.83
N TYR A 55 -4.15 13.18 -17.44
CA TYR A 55 -3.81 12.06 -18.32
C TYR A 55 -5.11 11.35 -18.73
N VAL A 56 -5.07 10.65 -19.85
CA VAL A 56 -6.27 9.96 -20.37
C VAL A 56 -6.66 8.80 -19.47
N ASP A 57 -5.68 8.09 -18.93
CA ASP A 57 -5.88 6.78 -18.30
C ASP A 57 -5.77 6.81 -16.78
N PHE A 58 -5.24 7.89 -16.19
CA PHE A 58 -4.92 7.96 -14.76
C PHE A 58 -4.95 9.37 -14.16
N PRO A 59 -5.18 9.52 -12.84
CA PRO A 59 -5.07 10.80 -12.17
C PRO A 59 -3.60 11.20 -12.00
N PRO A 60 -3.31 12.51 -11.89
CA PRO A 60 -1.93 13.03 -11.88
C PRO A 60 -1.09 12.58 -10.68
N PHE A 61 -1.71 12.05 -9.62
CA PHE A 61 -1.03 11.62 -8.40
C PHE A 61 0.05 10.56 -8.67
N ILE A 62 -0.25 9.53 -9.48
CA ILE A 62 0.70 8.43 -9.72
C ILE A 62 1.95 8.92 -10.47
N ALA A 63 1.80 9.83 -11.42
CA ALA A 63 2.93 10.43 -12.14
C ALA A 63 3.78 11.33 -11.23
N LEU A 64 3.14 12.12 -10.37
CA LEU A 64 3.84 12.95 -9.37
C LEU A 64 4.62 12.09 -8.37
N LEU A 65 3.99 11.04 -7.84
CA LEU A 65 4.64 10.09 -6.94
C LEU A 65 5.83 9.42 -7.62
N THR A 66 5.64 8.95 -8.86
CA THR A 66 6.72 8.33 -9.65
C THR A 66 7.89 9.29 -9.86
N ARG A 67 7.62 10.58 -10.10
CA ARG A 67 8.68 11.60 -10.20
C ARG A 67 9.41 11.73 -8.86
N LEU A 68 8.68 11.88 -7.76
CA LEU A 68 9.27 12.01 -6.43
C LEU A 68 10.18 10.83 -6.11
N VAL A 69 9.72 9.60 -6.37
CA VAL A 69 10.51 8.38 -6.17
C VAL A 69 11.78 8.40 -7.00
N ARG A 70 11.66 8.65 -8.32
CA ARG A 70 12.81 8.67 -9.23
C ARG A 70 13.87 9.69 -8.84
N GLU A 71 13.44 10.88 -8.41
CA GLU A 71 14.35 11.98 -8.03
C GLU A 71 14.97 11.80 -6.63
N THR A 72 14.37 10.98 -5.75
CA THR A 72 14.84 10.83 -4.34
C THR A 72 15.46 9.46 -4.04
N LEU A 73 14.83 8.39 -4.50
CA LEU A 73 15.21 6.99 -4.25
C LEU A 73 15.83 6.32 -5.49
N GLY A 74 15.72 6.96 -6.66
CA GLY A 74 16.25 6.46 -7.93
C GLY A 74 15.24 5.64 -8.74
N GLU A 75 15.73 5.02 -9.82
CA GLU A 75 14.91 4.29 -10.80
C GLU A 75 14.96 2.77 -10.63
N SER A 76 15.34 2.27 -9.45
CA SER A 76 15.32 0.82 -9.22
C SER A 76 13.88 0.31 -9.05
N LEU A 77 13.62 -0.97 -9.42
CA LEU A 77 12.33 -1.61 -9.15
C LEU A 77 11.94 -1.55 -7.67
N LEU A 78 12.92 -1.73 -6.79
CA LEU A 78 12.70 -1.63 -5.35
C LEU A 78 12.24 -0.24 -4.93
N ALA A 79 12.79 0.83 -5.53
CA ALA A 79 12.37 2.19 -5.26
C ALA A 79 10.92 2.43 -5.72
N LEU A 80 10.57 1.95 -6.92
CA LEU A 80 9.22 2.10 -7.49
C LEU A 80 8.16 1.30 -6.73
N HIS A 81 8.48 0.08 -6.29
CA HIS A 81 7.56 -0.80 -5.58
C HIS A 81 7.45 -0.51 -4.08
N LEU A 82 8.30 0.38 -3.53
CA LEU A 82 8.28 0.74 -2.12
C LEU A 82 6.93 1.31 -1.68
N PHE A 83 6.38 2.25 -2.44
CA PHE A 83 5.13 2.93 -2.09
C PHE A 83 3.89 2.04 -2.26
N PRO A 84 3.74 1.24 -3.34
CA PRO A 84 2.74 0.17 -3.40
C PRO A 84 2.79 -0.80 -2.22
N ALA A 85 3.99 -1.23 -1.81
CA ALA A 85 4.17 -2.11 -0.66
C ALA A 85 3.72 -1.44 0.65
N LEU A 86 4.03 -0.15 0.84
CA LEU A 86 3.57 0.64 1.98
C LEU A 86 2.04 0.81 1.98
N ALA A 87 1.44 1.07 0.81
CA ALA A 87 0.00 1.20 0.66
C ALA A 87 -0.71 -0.11 1.01
N GLY A 88 -0.17 -1.25 0.54
CA GLY A 88 -0.65 -2.57 0.94
C GLY A 88 -0.55 -2.82 2.45
N ALA A 89 0.56 -2.43 3.08
CA ALA A 89 0.71 -2.56 4.54
C ALA A 89 -0.28 -1.67 5.31
N ALA A 90 -0.48 -0.43 4.84
CA ALA A 90 -1.47 0.49 5.39
C ALA A 90 -2.88 -0.09 5.27
N LEU A 91 -3.22 -0.70 4.12
CA LEU A 91 -4.50 -1.38 3.90
C LEU A 91 -4.74 -2.46 4.95
N ILE A 92 -3.77 -3.35 5.22
CA ILE A 92 -3.89 -4.40 6.25
C ILE A 92 -4.19 -3.81 7.63
N PHE A 93 -3.44 -2.78 8.02
CA PHE A 93 -3.63 -2.11 9.31
C PHE A 93 -5.01 -1.45 9.39
N MET A 94 -5.40 -0.71 8.34
CA MET A 94 -6.68 -0.01 8.26
C MET A 94 -7.86 -0.99 8.28
N THR A 95 -7.78 -2.14 7.62
CA THR A 95 -8.83 -3.16 7.66
C THR A 95 -9.10 -3.63 9.10
N GLY A 96 -8.06 -4.01 9.84
CA GLY A 96 -8.20 -4.42 11.23
C GLY A 96 -8.70 -3.27 12.13
N TRP A 97 -8.21 -2.05 11.89
CA TRP A 97 -8.62 -0.86 12.60
C TRP A 97 -10.09 -0.48 12.35
N MET A 98 -10.60 -0.65 11.13
CA MET A 98 -12.00 -0.45 10.77
C MET A 98 -12.88 -1.55 11.36
N ALA A 99 -12.45 -2.81 11.30
CA ALA A 99 -13.16 -3.92 11.95
C ALA A 99 -13.37 -3.65 13.44
N ARG A 100 -12.37 -3.07 14.12
CA ARG A 100 -12.49 -2.62 15.52
C ARG A 100 -13.58 -1.57 15.71
N GLN A 101 -13.64 -0.57 14.82
CA GLN A 101 -14.65 0.48 14.89
C GLN A 101 -16.07 -0.06 14.67
N LEU A 102 -16.20 -1.17 13.95
CA LEU A 102 -17.45 -1.91 13.77
C LEU A 102 -17.78 -2.88 14.93
N GLY A 103 -16.95 -2.91 15.98
CA GLY A 103 -17.20 -3.73 17.18
C GLY A 103 -16.59 -5.13 17.13
N ALA A 104 -15.68 -5.43 16.20
CA ALA A 104 -15.02 -6.72 16.14
C ALA A 104 -14.11 -6.97 17.36
N SER A 105 -14.15 -8.21 17.86
CA SER A 105 -13.18 -8.69 18.86
C SER A 105 -11.75 -8.65 18.32
N ARG A 106 -10.75 -8.84 19.19
CA ARG A 106 -9.34 -8.92 18.79
C ARG A 106 -9.11 -9.98 17.71
N PHE A 107 -9.76 -11.14 17.86
CA PHE A 107 -9.73 -12.20 16.86
C PHE A 107 -10.36 -11.76 15.54
N GLY A 108 -11.53 -11.10 15.58
CA GLY A 108 -12.19 -10.59 14.39
C GLY A 108 -11.36 -9.56 13.62
N GLN A 109 -10.67 -8.66 14.32
CA GLN A 109 -9.76 -7.69 13.71
C GLN A 109 -8.57 -8.38 13.00
N ALA A 110 -7.95 -9.36 13.67
CA ALA A 110 -6.84 -10.12 13.10
C ALA A 110 -7.28 -10.96 11.90
N LEU A 111 -8.46 -11.59 11.99
CA LEU A 111 -9.02 -12.38 10.89
C LEU A 111 -9.34 -11.51 9.67
N ALA A 112 -9.91 -10.32 9.86
CA ALA A 112 -10.17 -9.39 8.77
C ALA A 112 -8.88 -8.91 8.08
N ALA A 113 -7.86 -8.54 8.87
CA ALA A 113 -6.55 -8.16 8.35
C ALA A 113 -5.86 -9.31 7.61
N LEU A 114 -5.93 -10.53 8.16
CA LEU A 114 -5.38 -11.73 7.53
C LEU A 114 -6.07 -12.05 6.20
N ALA A 115 -7.40 -11.89 6.12
CA ALA A 115 -8.15 -12.12 4.89
C ALA A 115 -7.66 -11.23 3.74
N ILE A 116 -7.38 -9.94 4.01
CA ILE A 116 -6.82 -9.03 3.01
C ILE A 116 -5.34 -9.30 2.72
N LEU A 117 -4.58 -9.79 3.70
CA LEU A 117 -3.17 -10.16 3.53
C LEU A 117 -3.00 -11.27 2.49
N VAL A 118 -3.86 -12.29 2.54
CA VAL A 118 -3.77 -13.48 1.68
C VAL A 118 -4.59 -13.35 0.38
N ALA A 119 -5.40 -12.31 0.24
CA ALA A 119 -6.21 -12.09 -0.95
C ALA A 119 -5.32 -11.93 -2.20
N PRO A 120 -5.47 -12.76 -3.24
CA PRO A 120 -4.61 -12.70 -4.43
C PRO A 120 -4.60 -11.33 -5.12
N GLN A 121 -5.76 -10.67 -5.18
CA GLN A 121 -5.88 -9.32 -5.75
C GLN A 121 -5.01 -8.31 -4.99
N SER A 122 -5.10 -8.31 -3.66
CA SER A 122 -4.28 -7.46 -2.78
C SER A 122 -2.79 -7.77 -2.96
N LEU A 123 -2.42 -9.05 -3.10
CA LEU A 123 -1.03 -9.44 -3.36
C LEU A 123 -0.55 -8.94 -4.73
N GLY A 124 -1.33 -9.12 -5.80
CA GLY A 124 -0.95 -8.66 -7.13
C GLY A 124 -0.81 -7.14 -7.20
N VAL A 125 -1.86 -6.41 -6.83
CA VAL A 125 -1.93 -4.95 -6.96
C VAL A 125 -0.81 -4.24 -6.19
N ASN A 126 -0.51 -4.66 -4.96
CA ASN A 126 0.52 -4.02 -4.14
C ASN A 126 1.95 -4.45 -4.45
N SER A 127 2.14 -5.37 -5.41
CA SER A 127 3.48 -5.78 -5.87
C SER A 127 4.02 -4.89 -7.01
N LEU A 128 3.14 -4.07 -7.60
CA LEU A 128 3.41 -3.26 -8.80
C LEU A 128 3.09 -1.78 -8.51
N LEU A 129 3.80 -0.87 -9.16
CA LEU A 129 3.42 0.54 -9.19
C LEU A 129 2.22 0.74 -10.12
N THR A 130 1.02 0.65 -9.55
CA THR A 130 -0.25 0.98 -10.20
C THR A 130 -1.03 1.97 -9.33
N MET A 131 -1.96 2.71 -9.94
CA MET A 131 -2.92 3.54 -9.21
C MET A 131 -3.79 2.72 -8.25
N ASP A 132 -4.13 1.47 -8.63
CA ASP A 132 -5.03 0.62 -7.85
C ASP A 132 -4.49 0.31 -6.45
N SER A 133 -3.19 0.49 -6.23
CA SER A 133 -2.59 0.37 -4.89
C SER A 133 -3.01 1.49 -3.94
N PHE A 134 -3.53 2.60 -4.47
CA PHE A 134 -3.84 3.82 -3.73
C PHE A 134 -5.33 4.20 -3.75
N ASP A 135 -6.19 3.36 -4.35
CA ASP A 135 -7.66 3.49 -4.37
C ASP A 135 -8.29 2.54 -3.32
#